data_AF-A0A8J7E2U2-F1
#
_entry.id   AF-A0A8J7E2U2-F1
#
_cell.length_a   1.000
_cell.length_b   1.000
_cell.length_c   1.000
_cell.angle_alpha   90.00
_cell.angle_beta   90.00
_cell.angle_gamma   90.00
#
_symmetry.space_group_name_H-M   'P 1'
#
loop_
_entity.id
_entity.type
_entity.pdbx_description
1 polymer ?
#
loop_
_entity_poly.entity_id
_entity_poly.type
_entity_poly.pdbx_seq_one_letter_code
_entity_poly.pdbx_strand_id
1 'polypeptide(L)'
;MQTKLLQKKPPLLLVLGAALLFIGGGAIAFWAASRRGQLAKTMPAGANAVPADALVVLALSTDEGEWRRLRQFGTDTTQAQFDQLLVEWRDRLGQGQDLNFARDIQPWVGPEITLALLPSDDPPAELPPSLPAPELALGSNLVAVIPIADAGRAQNTLGDRLNQADQTENEPYRGIILQQIDGSGEDPLYAAVLNAETAVLSPQLSSLKQAIDAFRGDDSLADRPGVGKAFEQITETRSLARFYVDMPALAQTIAQAADPPIAANRLRAFQVPRGLVGAIAVKNRGVAVQAISWLEPGAQTFATGNQADQMPQRLPTDTLLAMSGGDFQQFWADFQAGEQFSALFPLRAEDLALGLQTATGLSLDEDLLPWMAGEFALGILTPPQVSGKADEAGAPVSPALVLMVKSSDREAATEVFAQLDTLIERRYRFAVDPVEIDGLPATRWTHPFDALVVTHGWLDGDMAFLAVGANIAELVAPAPNRTLGENSLFQATTGEAPRPNNGHFFVNLDALTKVENSLLLPPLPQAGLLSSEAIEAIGVTATVISDRQVRYDITAALKRGDRPGPLSAPDADQPPTVPEAEPPEGEDAPEGQP
;
A
#
# COMPACT_ATOMS: atom_id res chain seq x y z
N MET A 1 19.73 61.17 -63.20
CA MET A 1 20.70 60.19 -62.63
C MET A 1 20.12 59.64 -61.34
N GLN A 2 20.13 58.31 -61.25
CA GLN A 2 19.63 57.38 -60.22
C GLN A 2 19.53 57.87 -58.77
N THR A 3 18.35 57.73 -58.17
CA THR A 3 18.13 57.75 -56.72
C THR A 3 18.13 56.30 -56.22
N LYS A 4 19.18 55.90 -55.49
CA LYS A 4 19.27 54.57 -54.85
C LYS A 4 18.33 54.51 -53.64
N LEU A 5 17.31 53.65 -53.71
CA LEU A 5 16.52 53.21 -52.55
C LEU A 5 17.36 52.23 -51.72
N LEU A 6 17.78 52.64 -50.51
CA LEU A 6 18.32 51.73 -49.49
C LEU A 6 17.17 50.95 -48.86
N GLN A 7 17.04 49.67 -49.20
CA GLN A 7 16.26 48.71 -48.42
C GLN A 7 16.95 48.49 -47.06
N LYS A 8 16.33 48.97 -45.97
CA LYS A 8 16.70 48.58 -44.61
C LYS A 8 16.24 47.15 -44.37
N LYS A 9 17.19 46.21 -44.27
CA LYS A 9 16.94 44.87 -43.75
C LYS A 9 16.61 44.98 -42.25
N PRO A 10 15.57 44.29 -41.73
CA PRO A 10 15.35 44.23 -40.28
C PRO A 10 16.53 43.53 -39.60
N PRO A 11 16.93 43.93 -38.38
CA PRO A 11 18.06 43.34 -37.70
C PRO A 11 17.76 41.87 -37.39
N LEU A 12 18.57 40.97 -37.94
CA LEU A 12 18.44 39.51 -37.82
C LEU A 12 18.33 39.03 -36.35
N LEU A 13 18.89 39.78 -35.41
CA LEU A 13 18.86 39.52 -33.97
C LEU A 13 17.45 39.62 -33.34
N LEU A 14 16.57 40.47 -33.88
CA LEU A 14 15.19 40.61 -33.37
C LEU A 14 14.28 39.45 -33.82
N VAL A 15 14.55 38.86 -34.99
CA VAL A 15 13.80 37.70 -35.51
C VAL A 15 14.27 36.40 -34.83
N LEU A 16 15.57 36.28 -34.54
CA LEU A 16 16.12 35.15 -33.76
C LEU A 16 15.70 35.18 -32.28
N GLY A 17 15.60 36.37 -31.66
CA GLY A 17 15.12 36.52 -30.28
C GLY A 17 13.62 36.18 -30.11
N ALA A 18 12.78 36.55 -31.09
CA ALA A 18 11.36 36.20 -31.07
C ALA A 18 11.11 34.70 -31.30
N ALA A 19 11.89 34.03 -32.16
CA ALA A 19 11.77 32.60 -32.40
C ALA A 19 12.17 31.75 -31.17
N LEU A 20 13.21 32.16 -30.42
CA LEU A 20 13.61 31.51 -29.16
C LEU A 20 12.57 31.72 -28.04
N LEU A 21 11.92 32.88 -27.99
CA LEU A 21 10.81 33.13 -27.05
C LEU A 21 9.52 32.39 -27.42
N PHE A 22 9.23 32.15 -28.70
CA PHE A 22 8.07 31.35 -29.13
C PHE A 22 8.30 29.84 -28.98
N ILE A 23 9.52 29.35 -29.20
CA ILE A 23 9.87 27.93 -28.97
C ILE A 23 9.99 27.66 -27.46
N GLY A 24 10.63 28.56 -26.69
CA GLY A 24 10.71 28.46 -25.24
C GLY A 24 9.37 28.69 -24.54
N GLY A 25 8.62 29.72 -24.92
CA GLY A 25 7.30 30.03 -24.38
C GLY A 25 6.24 29.00 -24.78
N GLY A 26 6.29 28.48 -26.01
CA GLY A 26 5.44 27.39 -26.46
C GLY A 26 5.74 26.08 -25.72
N ALA A 27 7.03 25.75 -25.51
CA ALA A 27 7.43 24.57 -24.73
C ALA A 27 7.04 24.71 -23.25
N ILE A 28 7.22 25.89 -22.64
CA ILE A 28 6.82 26.16 -21.24
C ILE A 28 5.30 26.12 -21.11
N ALA A 29 4.55 26.71 -22.04
CA ALA A 29 3.08 26.70 -22.03
C ALA A 29 2.53 25.29 -22.27
N PHE A 30 3.12 24.53 -23.21
CA PHE A 30 2.75 23.13 -23.46
C PHE A 30 3.07 22.24 -22.26
N TRP A 31 4.24 22.41 -21.65
CA TRP A 31 4.64 21.68 -20.45
C TRP A 31 3.77 22.02 -19.24
N ALA A 32 3.43 23.30 -19.04
CA ALA A 32 2.49 23.71 -18.00
C ALA A 32 1.07 23.20 -18.27
N ALA A 33 0.63 23.19 -19.53
CA ALA A 33 -0.66 22.64 -19.93
C ALA A 33 -0.71 21.11 -19.78
N SER A 34 0.36 20.39 -20.13
CA SER A 34 0.42 18.93 -19.96
C SER A 34 0.45 18.55 -18.49
N ARG A 35 1.19 19.31 -17.65
CA ARG A 35 1.18 19.13 -16.19
C ARG A 35 -0.20 19.37 -15.59
N ARG A 36 -0.86 20.48 -15.95
CA ARG A 36 -2.24 20.75 -15.49
C ARG A 36 -3.21 19.66 -15.94
N GLY A 37 -3.07 19.17 -17.17
CA GLY A 37 -3.89 18.08 -17.70
C GLY A 37 -3.63 16.73 -17.04
N GLN A 38 -2.40 16.47 -16.56
CA GLN A 38 -2.07 15.26 -15.81
C GLN A 38 -2.55 15.35 -14.36
N LEU A 39 -2.31 16.48 -13.69
CA LEU A 39 -2.79 16.75 -12.34
C LEU A 39 -4.32 16.65 -12.26
N ALA A 40 -5.02 17.22 -13.24
CA ALA A 40 -6.49 17.11 -13.34
C ALA A 40 -6.99 15.67 -13.54
N LYS A 41 -6.12 14.74 -13.95
CA LYS A 41 -6.44 13.32 -14.13
C LYS A 41 -6.00 12.44 -12.96
N THR A 42 -5.10 12.91 -12.10
CA THR A 42 -4.53 12.11 -11.00
C THR A 42 -4.95 12.60 -9.63
N MET A 43 -5.42 13.84 -9.51
CA MET A 43 -5.96 14.39 -8.28
C MET A 43 -7.43 13.95 -8.09
N PRO A 44 -7.87 13.67 -6.84
CA PRO A 44 -9.28 13.43 -6.52
C PRO A 44 -10.20 14.54 -7.04
N ALA A 45 -11.30 14.16 -7.69
CA ALA A 45 -12.33 15.11 -8.09
C ALA A 45 -12.88 15.86 -6.87
N GLY A 46 -13.04 17.17 -7.04
CA GLY A 46 -13.53 18.03 -5.96
C GLY A 46 -12.53 18.24 -4.82
N ALA A 47 -11.23 18.00 -5.02
CA ALA A 47 -10.20 18.25 -4.00
C ALA A 47 -10.21 19.67 -3.39
N ASN A 48 -10.73 20.67 -4.13
CA ASN A 48 -10.90 22.04 -3.63
C ASN A 48 -12.03 22.18 -2.59
N ALA A 49 -12.95 21.22 -2.52
CA ALA A 49 -14.03 21.17 -1.52
C ALA A 49 -13.70 20.22 -0.36
N VAL A 50 -12.53 19.59 -0.37
CA VAL A 50 -12.05 18.74 0.72
C VAL A 50 -11.25 19.63 1.68
N PRO A 51 -11.64 19.72 2.98
CA PRO A 51 -10.89 20.47 3.98
C PRO A 51 -9.42 20.04 4.07
N ALA A 52 -8.50 20.98 4.27
CA ALA A 52 -7.06 20.71 4.29
C ALA A 52 -6.59 19.82 5.48
N ASP A 53 -7.37 19.74 6.55
CA ASP A 53 -7.12 18.94 7.75
C ASP A 53 -7.68 17.51 7.66
N ALA A 54 -8.25 17.11 6.52
CA ALA A 54 -8.71 15.75 6.29
C ALA A 54 -7.61 14.72 6.60
N LEU A 55 -7.95 13.73 7.43
CA LEU A 55 -7.06 12.64 7.84
C LEU A 55 -6.83 11.65 6.71
N VAL A 56 -7.92 11.26 6.05
CA VAL A 56 -7.94 10.30 4.95
C VAL A 56 -8.89 10.80 3.88
N VAL A 57 -8.47 10.71 2.63
CA VAL A 57 -9.29 11.00 1.47
C VAL A 57 -9.27 9.79 0.56
N LEU A 58 -10.43 9.35 0.11
CA LEU A 58 -10.62 8.21 -0.78
C LEU A 58 -11.58 8.59 -1.90
N ALA A 59 -11.07 8.74 -3.12
CA ALA A 59 -11.89 8.90 -4.31
C ALA A 59 -12.14 7.55 -4.97
N LEU A 60 -13.39 7.16 -5.10
CA LEU A 60 -13.83 5.87 -5.63
C LEU A 60 -14.39 6.05 -7.03
N SER A 61 -13.96 5.20 -7.97
CA SER A 61 -14.48 5.21 -9.34
C SER A 61 -15.96 4.85 -9.38
N THR A 62 -16.72 5.57 -10.20
CA THR A 62 -18.13 5.26 -10.51
C THR A 62 -18.27 4.37 -11.75
N ASP A 63 -17.16 4.01 -12.40
CA ASP A 63 -17.15 3.11 -13.58
C ASP A 63 -17.38 1.65 -13.15
N GLU A 64 -18.58 1.14 -13.41
CA GLU A 64 -18.92 -0.28 -13.19
C GLU A 64 -17.96 -1.25 -13.87
N GLY A 65 -17.32 -0.83 -14.97
CA GLY A 65 -16.34 -1.65 -15.68
C GLY A 65 -15.08 -1.92 -14.89
N GLU A 66 -14.67 -1.02 -13.97
CA GLU A 66 -13.55 -1.28 -13.04
C GLU A 66 -13.98 -2.27 -11.96
N TRP A 67 -15.14 -2.05 -11.33
CA TRP A 67 -15.68 -2.94 -10.30
C TRP A 67 -15.96 -4.35 -10.85
N ARG A 68 -16.52 -4.46 -12.06
CA ARG A 68 -16.77 -5.75 -12.73
C ARG A 68 -15.48 -6.47 -13.10
N ARG A 69 -14.39 -5.75 -13.37
CA ARG A 69 -13.06 -6.36 -13.57
C ARG A 69 -12.51 -6.88 -12.25
N LEU A 70 -12.64 -6.12 -11.16
CA LEU A 70 -12.19 -6.56 -9.83
C LEU A 70 -12.93 -7.84 -9.39
N ARG A 71 -14.25 -7.89 -9.60
CA ARG A 71 -15.10 -9.06 -9.29
C ARG A 71 -14.73 -10.34 -10.07
N GLN A 72 -13.87 -10.29 -11.09
CA GLN A 72 -13.39 -11.47 -11.81
C GLN A 72 -12.21 -12.17 -11.11
N PHE A 73 -11.66 -11.57 -10.06
CA PHE A 73 -10.55 -12.12 -9.31
C PHE A 73 -11.01 -12.80 -8.01
N GLY A 74 -10.19 -13.68 -7.48
CA GLY A 74 -10.47 -14.49 -6.30
C GLY A 74 -10.88 -15.93 -6.61
N THR A 75 -11.18 -16.68 -5.55
CA THR A 75 -11.90 -17.96 -5.58
C THR A 75 -13.40 -17.73 -5.46
N ASP A 76 -14.23 -18.73 -5.77
CA ASP A 76 -15.69 -18.65 -5.64
C ASP A 76 -16.13 -18.13 -4.27
N THR A 77 -15.48 -18.60 -3.20
CA THR A 77 -15.73 -18.15 -1.81
C THR A 77 -15.40 -16.67 -1.63
N THR A 78 -14.22 -16.22 -2.05
CA THR A 78 -13.82 -14.81 -1.88
C THR A 78 -14.59 -13.86 -2.80
N GLN A 79 -15.02 -14.33 -3.98
CA GLN A 79 -15.89 -13.58 -4.89
C GLN A 79 -17.27 -13.38 -4.25
N ALA A 80 -17.86 -14.42 -3.66
CA ALA A 80 -19.13 -14.31 -2.96
C ALA A 80 -19.05 -13.36 -1.76
N GLN A 81 -17.97 -13.42 -0.98
CA GLN A 81 -17.72 -12.47 0.12
C GLN A 81 -17.59 -11.03 -0.37
N PHE A 82 -16.90 -10.81 -1.49
CA PHE A 82 -16.76 -9.48 -2.08
C PHE A 82 -18.09 -8.96 -2.60
N ASP A 83 -18.88 -9.81 -3.27
CA ASP A 83 -20.21 -9.45 -3.75
C ASP A 83 -21.16 -9.09 -2.60
N GLN A 84 -21.08 -9.84 -1.49
CA GLN A 84 -21.82 -9.51 -0.27
C GLN A 84 -21.40 -8.15 0.28
N LEU A 85 -20.09 -7.85 0.33
CA LEU A 85 -19.60 -6.54 0.77
C LEU A 85 -20.16 -5.39 -0.09
N LEU A 86 -20.19 -5.58 -1.42
CA LEU A 86 -20.74 -4.59 -2.34
C LEU A 86 -22.25 -4.39 -2.15
N VAL A 87 -22.97 -5.48 -1.87
CA VAL A 87 -24.41 -5.44 -1.54
C VAL A 87 -24.63 -4.70 -0.23
N GLU A 88 -23.87 -5.02 0.83
CA GLU A 88 -23.96 -4.35 2.13
C GLU A 88 -23.64 -2.86 2.02
N TRP A 89 -22.61 -2.49 1.24
CA TRP A 89 -22.25 -1.09 1.02
C TRP A 89 -23.35 -0.32 0.28
N ARG A 90 -23.92 -0.93 -0.77
CA ARG A 90 -25.06 -0.38 -1.50
C ARG A 90 -26.28 -0.20 -0.60
N ASP A 91 -26.61 -1.22 0.19
CA ASP A 91 -27.81 -1.22 1.00
C ASP A 91 -27.66 -0.25 2.19
N ARG A 92 -26.45 -0.11 2.76
CA ARG A 92 -26.15 0.87 3.82
C ARG A 92 -26.27 2.32 3.35
N LEU A 93 -25.88 2.63 2.11
CA LEU A 93 -26.14 3.97 1.53
C LEU A 93 -27.65 4.27 1.44
N GLY A 94 -28.50 3.24 1.38
CA GLY A 94 -29.96 3.37 1.34
C GLY A 94 -30.66 3.22 2.69
N GLN A 95 -30.00 2.65 3.70
CA GLN A 95 -30.57 2.46 5.04
C GLN A 95 -30.91 3.82 5.65
N GLY A 96 -32.20 4.02 5.92
CA GLY A 96 -32.71 5.24 6.51
C GLY A 96 -32.99 6.39 5.54
N GLN A 97 -32.63 6.35 4.25
CA GLN A 97 -32.76 7.53 3.36
C GLN A 97 -33.41 7.28 1.98
N ASP A 98 -33.91 6.06 1.71
CA ASP A 98 -34.49 5.65 0.41
C ASP A 98 -33.65 6.10 -0.81
N LEU A 99 -32.33 6.10 -0.65
CA LEU A 99 -31.39 6.60 -1.64
C LEU A 99 -30.68 5.42 -2.30
N ASN A 100 -30.90 5.23 -3.60
CA ASN A 100 -30.31 4.13 -4.35
C ASN A 100 -29.22 4.65 -5.29
N PHE A 101 -27.98 4.17 -5.13
CA PHE A 101 -26.88 4.63 -5.96
C PHE A 101 -27.14 4.50 -7.47
N ALA A 102 -27.60 3.33 -7.94
CA ALA A 102 -27.79 3.06 -9.36
C ALA A 102 -28.92 3.88 -10.00
N ARG A 103 -29.99 4.14 -9.24
CA ARG A 103 -31.16 4.90 -9.71
C ARG A 103 -30.98 6.40 -9.54
N ASP A 104 -30.47 6.83 -8.40
CA ASP A 104 -30.58 8.21 -7.92
C ASP A 104 -29.26 9.00 -8.04
N ILE A 105 -28.08 8.34 -8.11
CA ILE A 105 -26.75 9.00 -8.21
C ILE A 105 -26.06 8.71 -9.55
N GLN A 106 -25.96 7.42 -9.92
CA GLN A 106 -25.21 6.94 -11.07
C GLN A 106 -25.55 7.63 -12.42
N PRO A 107 -26.80 8.03 -12.71
CA PRO A 107 -27.14 8.62 -14.01
C PRO A 107 -26.47 9.96 -14.32
N TRP A 108 -25.97 10.69 -13.32
CA TRP A 108 -25.44 12.05 -13.46
C TRP A 108 -24.09 12.26 -12.76
N VAL A 109 -23.66 11.35 -11.88
CA VAL A 109 -22.40 11.49 -11.15
C VAL A 109 -21.20 11.46 -12.10
N GLY A 110 -20.17 12.22 -11.74
CA GLY A 110 -18.88 12.19 -12.42
C GLY A 110 -18.14 10.86 -12.25
N PRO A 111 -16.92 10.77 -12.81
CA PRO A 111 -16.16 9.52 -12.90
C PRO A 111 -15.70 8.97 -11.53
N GLU A 112 -15.74 9.78 -10.48
CA GLU A 112 -15.38 9.37 -9.12
C GLU A 112 -16.18 10.14 -8.07
N ILE A 113 -16.35 9.55 -6.88
CA ILE A 113 -16.88 10.20 -5.68
C ILE A 113 -15.77 10.25 -4.65
N THR A 114 -15.56 11.41 -4.03
CA THR A 114 -14.49 11.61 -3.05
C THR A 114 -15.05 11.61 -1.63
N LEU A 115 -14.57 10.70 -0.80
CA LEU A 115 -14.88 10.61 0.62
C LEU A 115 -13.70 11.17 1.43
N ALA A 116 -13.96 12.06 2.36
CA ALA A 116 -12.95 12.68 3.21
C ALA A 116 -13.31 12.50 4.69
N LEU A 117 -12.47 11.80 5.44
CA LEU A 117 -12.57 11.65 6.87
C LEU A 117 -11.86 12.82 7.55
N LEU A 118 -12.61 13.62 8.30
CA LEU A 118 -12.09 14.78 9.02
C LEU A 118 -11.68 14.40 10.45
N PRO A 119 -10.84 15.18 11.15
CA PRO A 119 -10.61 14.99 12.57
C PRO A 119 -11.92 15.12 13.37
N SER A 120 -12.08 14.33 14.43
CA SER A 120 -13.19 14.47 15.38
C SER A 120 -12.65 14.54 16.81
N ASP A 121 -13.33 15.31 17.65
CA ASP A 121 -13.10 15.36 19.10
C ASP A 121 -13.83 14.22 19.84
N ASP A 122 -14.76 13.54 19.17
CA ASP A 122 -15.46 12.37 19.71
C ASP A 122 -14.53 11.14 19.69
N PRO A 123 -14.58 10.26 20.72
CA PRO A 123 -13.79 9.04 20.74
C PRO A 123 -14.06 8.25 19.46
N PRO A 124 -13.02 7.88 18.68
CA PRO A 124 -13.24 7.19 17.41
C PRO A 124 -14.04 5.92 17.66
N ALA A 125 -15.17 5.77 16.96
CA ALA A 125 -15.74 4.45 16.76
C ALA A 125 -14.60 3.56 16.24
N GLU A 126 -14.44 2.37 16.83
CA GLU A 126 -13.34 1.44 16.57
C GLU A 126 -12.95 1.46 15.10
N LEU A 127 -11.77 2.00 14.77
CA LEU A 127 -11.28 1.98 13.41
C LEU A 127 -11.08 0.49 13.04
N PRO A 128 -11.75 -0.03 12.00
CA PRO A 128 -11.59 -1.42 11.64
C PRO A 128 -10.13 -1.76 11.35
N PRO A 129 -9.69 -2.98 11.67
CA PRO A 129 -8.32 -3.43 11.39
C PRO A 129 -8.00 -3.52 9.88
N SER A 130 -8.97 -3.30 8.99
CA SER A 130 -8.78 -3.34 7.53
C SER A 130 -9.38 -2.11 6.81
N LEU A 131 -8.51 -1.34 6.16
CA LEU A 131 -8.88 -0.45 5.05
C LEU A 131 -9.06 -1.31 3.78
N PRO A 132 -10.15 -1.21 3.00
CA PRO A 132 -11.27 -0.27 3.07
C PRO A 132 -12.53 -0.97 3.62
N ALA A 133 -12.71 -1.00 4.93
CA ALA A 133 -13.96 -1.47 5.49
C ALA A 133 -15.12 -0.50 5.18
N PRO A 134 -16.36 -1.01 5.03
CA PRO A 134 -17.58 -0.21 4.85
C PRO A 134 -17.94 0.65 6.08
N GLU A 135 -17.19 0.55 7.17
CA GLU A 135 -17.35 1.36 8.39
C GLU A 135 -16.77 2.78 8.24
N LEU A 136 -15.80 2.99 7.35
CA LEU A 136 -15.37 4.34 6.96
C LEU A 136 -16.45 5.11 6.21
N ALA A 137 -17.43 4.40 5.65
CA ALA A 137 -18.38 4.99 4.72
C ALA A 137 -19.42 5.91 5.40
N LEU A 138 -19.54 5.92 6.74
CA LEU A 138 -20.51 6.76 7.46
C LEU A 138 -20.05 7.10 8.90
N GLY A 139 -18.78 7.47 9.09
CA GLY A 139 -18.38 8.14 10.35
C GLY A 139 -19.08 9.49 10.49
N SER A 140 -19.38 9.94 11.72
CA SER A 140 -20.02 11.24 11.98
C SER A 140 -19.24 12.44 11.41
N ASN A 141 -17.95 12.28 11.17
CA ASN A 141 -16.98 13.25 10.68
C ASN A 141 -16.61 13.07 9.19
N LEU A 142 -17.51 12.51 8.38
CA LEU A 142 -17.28 12.26 6.95
C LEU A 142 -17.83 13.38 6.05
N VAL A 143 -17.10 13.76 5.01
CA VAL A 143 -17.60 14.57 3.90
C VAL A 143 -17.52 13.76 2.60
N ALA A 144 -18.64 13.66 1.88
CA ALA A 144 -18.68 13.13 0.53
C ALA A 144 -18.79 14.26 -0.48
N VAL A 145 -17.81 14.39 -1.37
CA VAL A 145 -17.81 15.31 -2.50
C VAL A 145 -18.22 14.54 -3.75
N ILE A 146 -19.32 14.98 -4.36
CA ILE A 146 -19.95 14.31 -5.50
C ILE A 146 -19.86 15.23 -6.73
N PRO A 147 -19.02 14.90 -7.72
CA PRO A 147 -18.98 15.61 -8.98
C PRO A 147 -20.26 15.39 -9.79
N ILE A 148 -20.75 16.45 -10.43
CA ILE A 148 -21.95 16.43 -11.27
C ILE A 148 -21.51 16.47 -12.73
N ALA A 149 -21.60 15.35 -13.44
CA ALA A 149 -21.30 15.28 -14.87
C ALA A 149 -22.49 15.67 -15.76
N ASP A 150 -23.72 15.49 -15.29
CA ASP A 150 -24.95 15.86 -16.00
C ASP A 150 -25.92 16.60 -15.08
N ALA A 151 -25.80 17.93 -15.04
CA ALA A 151 -26.63 18.78 -14.18
C ALA A 151 -28.13 18.67 -14.50
N GLY A 152 -28.49 18.41 -15.77
CA GLY A 152 -29.89 18.24 -16.16
C GLY A 152 -30.48 16.95 -15.58
N ARG A 153 -29.72 15.85 -15.64
CA ARG A 153 -30.13 14.59 -15.01
C ARG A 153 -30.13 14.68 -13.48
N ALA A 154 -29.15 15.35 -12.88
CA ALA A 154 -29.11 15.59 -11.43
C ALA A 154 -30.35 16.35 -10.95
N GLN A 155 -30.78 17.40 -11.68
CA GLN A 155 -32.02 18.11 -11.37
C GLN A 155 -33.26 17.23 -11.49
N ASN A 156 -33.32 16.34 -12.47
CA ASN A 156 -34.48 15.46 -12.66
C ASN A 156 -34.57 14.32 -11.63
N THR A 157 -33.45 13.79 -11.15
CA THR A 157 -33.44 12.65 -10.20
C THR A 157 -33.41 13.10 -8.74
N LEU A 158 -32.62 14.13 -8.43
CA LEU A 158 -32.44 14.66 -7.07
C LEU A 158 -33.22 15.93 -6.81
N GLY A 159 -33.56 16.72 -7.84
CA GLY A 159 -34.23 18.00 -7.65
C GLY A 159 -35.56 17.88 -6.93
N ASP A 160 -36.37 16.86 -7.22
CA ASP A 160 -37.64 16.63 -6.52
C ASP A 160 -37.43 16.32 -5.02
N ARG A 161 -36.34 15.62 -4.66
CA ARG A 161 -35.97 15.34 -3.26
C ARG A 161 -35.40 16.56 -2.56
N LEU A 162 -34.51 17.31 -3.21
CA LEU A 162 -33.94 18.55 -2.70
C LEU A 162 -35.00 19.66 -2.55
N ASN A 163 -36.05 19.64 -3.37
CA ASN A 163 -37.18 20.56 -3.25
C ASN A 163 -38.13 20.19 -2.09
N GLN A 164 -38.15 18.92 -1.69
CA GLN A 164 -38.91 18.41 -0.54
C GLN A 164 -38.12 18.44 0.77
N ALA A 165 -36.78 18.56 0.69
CA ALA A 165 -35.88 18.68 1.81
C ALA A 165 -36.11 19.97 2.60
N ASP A 166 -36.12 19.85 3.93
CA ASP A 166 -36.22 21.01 4.81
C ASP A 166 -34.93 21.85 4.73
N GLN A 167 -35.09 23.17 4.61
CA GLN A 167 -33.96 24.08 4.73
C GLN A 167 -33.47 24.06 6.17
N THR A 168 -32.22 23.65 6.37
CA THR A 168 -31.63 23.55 7.71
C THR A 168 -31.51 24.92 8.38
N GLU A 169 -31.23 25.97 7.60
CA GLU A 169 -31.06 27.34 8.07
C GLU A 169 -31.80 28.32 7.16
N ASN A 170 -32.39 29.37 7.74
CA ASN A 170 -33.15 30.38 7.00
C ASN A 170 -32.26 31.26 6.10
N GLU A 171 -30.96 31.36 6.41
CA GLU A 171 -29.99 32.18 5.68
C GLU A 171 -28.94 31.28 5.00
N PRO A 172 -28.57 31.53 3.74
CA PRO A 172 -27.53 30.77 3.06
C PRO A 172 -26.16 30.89 3.75
N TYR A 173 -25.51 29.77 4.02
CA TYR A 173 -24.16 29.74 4.58
C TYR A 173 -23.13 30.03 3.50
N ARG A 174 -22.36 31.13 3.64
CA ARG A 174 -21.47 31.67 2.58
C ARG A 174 -22.12 31.71 1.20
N GLY A 175 -23.42 32.04 1.15
CA GLY A 175 -24.19 32.11 -0.10
C GLY A 175 -24.56 30.76 -0.71
N ILE A 176 -24.48 29.67 0.05
CA ILE A 176 -24.86 28.31 -0.36
C ILE A 176 -26.03 27.84 0.53
N ILE A 177 -27.07 27.31 -0.09
CA ILE A 177 -28.26 26.80 0.61
C ILE A 177 -27.92 25.45 1.21
N LEU A 178 -28.24 25.26 2.49
CA LEU A 178 -28.07 24.00 3.21
C LEU A 178 -29.40 23.28 3.28
N GLN A 179 -29.40 22.02 2.87
CA GLN A 179 -30.59 21.19 2.84
C GLN A 179 -30.39 19.98 3.74
N GLN A 180 -31.40 19.66 4.54
CA GLN A 180 -31.46 18.41 5.27
C GLN A 180 -32.29 17.43 4.44
N ILE A 181 -31.65 16.39 3.94
CA ILE A 181 -32.33 15.30 3.23
C ILE A 181 -32.95 14.43 4.31
N ASP A 182 -34.26 14.52 4.48
CA ASP A 182 -34.98 13.70 5.45
C ASP A 182 -34.91 12.23 5.07
N GLY A 183 -34.38 11.45 5.99
CA GLY A 183 -34.44 10.01 5.99
C GLY A 183 -35.61 9.50 6.85
N SER A 184 -36.11 8.31 6.56
CA SER A 184 -36.97 7.54 7.46
C SER A 184 -36.22 7.01 8.71
N GLY A 185 -34.95 7.37 8.92
CA GLY A 185 -34.09 6.96 10.04
C GLY A 185 -33.74 8.07 11.04
N GLU A 186 -33.04 7.72 12.12
CA GLU A 186 -32.67 8.62 13.24
C GLU A 186 -31.50 9.58 12.94
N ASP A 187 -30.77 9.40 11.82
CA ASP A 187 -29.55 10.16 11.49
C ASP A 187 -29.77 11.17 10.35
N PRO A 188 -29.53 12.48 10.58
CA PRO A 188 -29.70 13.51 9.54
C PRO A 188 -28.60 13.45 8.48
N LEU A 189 -28.95 13.63 7.20
CA LEU A 189 -28.00 13.88 6.12
C LEU A 189 -28.14 15.32 5.61
N TYR A 190 -27.03 16.05 5.64
CA TYR A 190 -26.98 17.41 5.12
C TYR A 190 -26.34 17.43 3.72
N ALA A 191 -26.91 18.25 2.85
CA ALA A 191 -26.50 18.39 1.46
C ALA A 191 -26.34 19.86 1.07
N ALA A 192 -25.38 20.13 0.20
CA ALA A 192 -25.21 21.43 -0.44
C ALA A 192 -24.69 21.28 -1.88
N VAL A 193 -25.30 22.04 -2.80
CA VAL A 193 -24.80 22.18 -4.17
C VAL A 193 -23.87 23.38 -4.22
N LEU A 194 -22.57 23.12 -4.38
CA LEU A 194 -21.53 24.15 -4.34
C LEU A 194 -21.52 24.99 -5.62
N ASN A 195 -21.68 24.32 -6.76
CA ASN A 195 -21.79 24.90 -8.10
C ASN A 195 -22.47 23.90 -9.06
N ALA A 196 -22.46 24.18 -10.37
CA ALA A 196 -23.08 23.31 -11.38
C ALA A 196 -22.38 21.94 -11.57
N GLU A 197 -21.19 21.76 -11.02
CA GLU A 197 -20.30 20.62 -11.23
C GLU A 197 -20.00 19.83 -9.95
N THR A 198 -20.45 20.30 -8.79
CA THR A 198 -20.05 19.74 -7.49
C THR A 198 -21.14 19.91 -6.45
N ALA A 199 -21.51 18.81 -5.81
CA ALA A 199 -22.30 18.76 -4.59
C ALA A 199 -21.48 18.15 -3.45
N VAL A 200 -21.88 18.43 -2.22
CA VAL A 200 -21.30 17.85 -1.01
C VAL A 200 -22.39 17.33 -0.10
N LEU A 201 -22.12 16.19 0.55
CA LEU A 201 -22.99 15.55 1.53
C LEU A 201 -22.19 15.27 2.80
N SER A 202 -22.85 15.32 3.95
CA SER A 202 -22.25 14.96 5.24
C SER A 202 -23.34 14.62 6.26
N PRO A 203 -23.13 13.61 7.12
CA PRO A 203 -24.04 13.33 8.25
C PRO A 203 -23.97 14.40 9.35
N GLN A 204 -22.97 15.30 9.29
CA GLN A 204 -22.81 16.38 10.26
C GLN A 204 -22.73 17.75 9.59
N LEU A 205 -23.52 18.70 10.10
CA LEU A 205 -23.62 20.06 9.58
C LEU A 205 -22.28 20.82 9.67
N SER A 206 -21.49 20.60 10.74
CA SER A 206 -20.16 21.20 10.89
C SER A 206 -19.20 20.76 9.79
N SER A 207 -19.13 19.46 9.50
CA SER A 207 -18.30 18.88 8.43
C SER A 207 -18.74 19.39 7.05
N LEU A 208 -20.06 19.51 6.81
CA LEU A 208 -20.58 20.13 5.57
C LEU A 208 -20.11 21.58 5.42
N LYS A 209 -20.17 22.38 6.50
CA LYS A 209 -19.73 23.78 6.51
C LYS A 209 -18.23 23.90 6.25
N GLN A 210 -17.40 23.01 6.81
CA GLN A 210 -15.96 22.98 6.53
C GLN A 210 -15.67 22.72 5.05
N ALA A 211 -16.42 21.81 4.40
CA ALA A 211 -16.30 21.56 2.96
C ALA A 211 -16.66 22.80 2.11
N ILE A 212 -17.71 23.52 2.52
CA ILE A 212 -18.12 24.78 1.89
C ILE A 212 -17.04 25.86 2.07
N ASP A 213 -16.46 25.96 3.27
CA ASP A 213 -15.40 26.92 3.59
C ASP A 213 -14.16 26.70 2.72
N ALA A 214 -13.69 25.44 2.62
CA ALA A 214 -12.61 25.05 1.71
C ALA A 214 -12.93 25.44 0.26
N PHE A 215 -14.14 25.13 -0.22
CA PHE A 215 -14.56 25.50 -1.57
C PHE A 215 -14.63 27.02 -1.83
N ARG A 216 -14.93 27.80 -0.79
CA ARG A 216 -15.08 29.27 -0.86
C ARG A 216 -13.76 30.04 -0.64
N GLY A 217 -12.63 29.34 -0.59
CA GLY A 217 -11.29 29.95 -0.61
C GLY A 217 -10.51 29.83 0.70
N ASP A 218 -11.00 29.06 1.67
CA ASP A 218 -10.18 28.61 2.80
C ASP A 218 -9.30 27.42 2.33
N ASP A 219 -8.33 26.99 3.15
CA ASP A 219 -7.36 25.96 2.74
C ASP A 219 -8.04 24.61 2.44
N SER A 220 -7.78 24.07 1.25
CA SER A 220 -8.27 22.77 0.80
C SER A 220 -7.16 21.72 0.66
N LEU A 221 -7.53 20.46 0.42
CA LEU A 221 -6.59 19.40 0.04
C LEU A 221 -5.72 19.80 -1.16
N ALA A 222 -6.30 20.56 -2.11
CA ALA A 222 -5.60 20.98 -3.31
C ALA A 222 -4.50 22.02 -3.05
N ASP A 223 -4.67 22.83 -2.01
CA ASP A 223 -3.71 23.87 -1.60
C ASP A 223 -2.60 23.32 -0.70
N ARG A 224 -2.79 22.08 -0.21
CA ARG A 224 -1.90 21.49 0.78
C ARG A 224 -0.48 21.26 0.23
N PRO A 225 0.57 21.75 0.93
CA PRO A 225 1.95 21.63 0.46
C PRO A 225 2.38 20.18 0.19
N GLY A 226 2.92 19.94 -1.00
CA GLY A 226 3.43 18.64 -1.42
C GLY A 226 2.40 17.74 -2.11
N VAL A 227 1.10 17.87 -1.80
CA VAL A 227 0.04 17.01 -2.34
C VAL A 227 -0.01 17.05 -3.87
N GLY A 228 -0.10 18.24 -4.46
CA GLY A 228 -0.12 18.38 -5.93
C GLY A 228 1.13 17.78 -6.59
N LYS A 229 2.32 18.06 -6.04
CA LYS A 229 3.59 17.51 -6.56
C LYS A 229 3.66 15.99 -6.44
N ALA A 230 3.07 15.41 -5.40
CA ALA A 230 3.05 13.97 -5.19
C ALA A 230 2.05 13.29 -6.16
N PHE A 231 0.85 13.85 -6.37
CA PHE A 231 -0.08 13.36 -7.40
C PHE A 231 0.44 13.54 -8.85
N GLU A 232 1.34 14.51 -9.11
CA GLU A 232 2.03 14.61 -10.42
C GLU A 232 2.93 13.38 -10.70
N GLN A 233 3.43 12.69 -9.66
CA GLN A 233 4.28 11.50 -9.82
C GLN A 233 3.46 10.20 -10.02
N ILE A 234 2.15 10.25 -9.79
CA ILE A 234 1.25 9.13 -10.09
C ILE A 234 1.10 9.02 -11.61
N THR A 235 1.35 7.82 -12.12
CA THR A 235 1.25 7.50 -13.54
C THR A 235 -0.05 6.77 -13.87
N GLU A 236 -0.70 6.18 -12.86
CA GLU A 236 -1.97 5.49 -13.02
C GLU A 236 -3.13 6.48 -13.17
N THR A 237 -3.63 6.61 -14.41
CA THR A 237 -4.76 7.49 -14.73
C THR A 237 -6.10 6.78 -14.68
N ARG A 238 -6.12 5.44 -14.77
CA ARG A 238 -7.34 4.63 -14.76
C ARG A 238 -7.41 3.82 -13.47
N SER A 239 -7.69 4.54 -12.39
CA SER A 239 -7.75 3.98 -11.05
C SER A 239 -9.17 3.56 -10.68
N LEU A 240 -9.28 2.44 -9.95
CA LEU A 240 -10.47 2.08 -9.18
C LEU A 240 -10.65 3.04 -8.00
N ALA A 241 -9.55 3.43 -7.35
CA ALA A 241 -9.59 4.39 -6.27
C ALA A 241 -8.33 5.27 -6.25
N ARG A 242 -8.45 6.48 -5.73
CA ARG A 242 -7.32 7.36 -5.39
C ARG A 242 -7.39 7.68 -3.92
N PHE A 243 -6.25 7.90 -3.29
CA PHE A 243 -6.23 8.20 -1.88
C PHE A 243 -5.19 9.25 -1.52
N TYR A 244 -5.44 9.91 -0.40
CA TYR A 244 -4.50 10.70 0.35
C TYR A 244 -4.63 10.35 1.84
N VAL A 245 -3.51 10.30 2.54
CA VAL A 245 -3.44 10.05 3.98
C VAL A 245 -2.51 11.06 4.61
N ASP A 246 -2.99 11.78 5.62
CA ASP A 246 -2.19 12.59 6.54
C ASP A 246 -1.57 11.66 7.59
N MET A 247 -0.35 11.17 7.32
CA MET A 247 0.27 10.13 8.13
C MET A 247 0.45 10.56 9.60
N PRO A 248 0.98 11.76 9.93
CA PRO A 248 1.13 12.18 11.31
C PRO A 248 -0.21 12.39 12.02
N ALA A 249 -1.20 12.98 11.35
CA ALA A 249 -2.51 13.24 11.95
C ALA A 249 -3.26 11.92 12.21
N LEU A 250 -3.29 11.01 11.23
CA LEU A 250 -3.92 9.70 11.38
C LEU A 250 -3.23 8.87 12.48
N ALA A 251 -1.89 8.87 12.53
CA ALA A 251 -1.15 8.16 13.57
C ALA A 251 -1.48 8.69 14.98
N GLN A 252 -1.66 10.02 15.13
CA GLN A 252 -2.09 10.61 16.39
C GLN A 252 -3.52 10.22 16.76
N THR A 253 -4.46 10.25 15.82
CA THR A 253 -5.85 9.83 16.03
C THR A 253 -5.92 8.36 16.47
N ILE A 254 -5.22 7.46 15.77
CA ILE A 254 -5.16 6.03 16.13
C ILE A 254 -4.51 5.85 17.50
N ALA A 255 -3.42 6.56 17.80
CA ALA A 255 -2.74 6.44 19.08
C ALA A 255 -3.60 6.88 20.27
N GLN A 256 -4.47 7.88 20.08
CA GLN A 256 -5.40 8.35 21.11
C GLN A 256 -6.57 7.36 21.33
N ALA A 257 -6.97 6.63 20.28
CA ALA A 257 -8.04 5.64 20.35
C ALA A 257 -7.59 4.27 20.85
N ALA A 258 -6.28 3.97 20.77
CA ALA A 258 -5.77 2.64 21.08
C ALA A 258 -5.76 2.33 22.59
N ASP A 259 -6.32 1.18 22.94
CA ASP A 259 -6.21 0.55 24.26
C ASP A 259 -5.60 -0.86 24.14
N PRO A 260 -4.38 -1.13 24.65
CA PRO A 260 -3.50 -0.20 25.34
C PRO A 260 -2.84 0.84 24.41
N PRO A 261 -2.35 1.97 24.97
CA PRO A 261 -1.70 3.03 24.19
C PRO A 261 -0.52 2.52 23.34
N ILE A 262 -0.46 2.94 22.07
CA ILE A 262 0.63 2.58 21.16
C ILE A 262 1.92 3.25 21.60
N ALA A 263 2.99 2.48 21.73
CA ALA A 263 4.30 3.00 22.11
C ALA A 263 4.81 4.06 21.11
N ALA A 264 5.29 5.20 21.61
CA ALA A 264 5.66 6.37 20.81
C ALA A 264 6.73 6.06 19.73
N ASN A 265 7.62 5.10 19.98
CA ASN A 265 8.62 4.65 19.00
C ASN A 265 7.97 3.99 17.77
N ARG A 266 6.85 3.27 17.91
CA ARG A 266 6.12 2.66 16.78
C ARG A 266 5.39 3.70 15.93
N LEU A 267 5.05 4.84 16.52
CA LEU A 267 4.37 5.94 15.81
C LEU A 267 5.34 6.80 14.98
N ARG A 268 6.64 6.82 15.32
CA ARG A 268 7.62 7.67 14.62
C ARG A 268 7.66 7.39 13.11
N ALA A 269 7.58 6.13 12.70
CA ALA A 269 7.57 5.75 11.28
C ALA A 269 6.47 6.44 10.47
N PHE A 270 5.34 6.71 11.11
CA PHE A 270 4.18 7.35 10.51
C PHE A 270 4.20 8.88 10.70
N GLN A 271 5.11 9.40 11.52
CA GLN A 271 5.31 10.84 11.73
C GLN A 271 6.36 11.45 10.81
N VAL A 272 7.33 10.63 10.33
CA VAL A 272 8.39 11.07 9.42
C VAL A 272 7.87 11.50 8.04
N PRO A 273 7.06 10.70 7.32
CA PRO A 273 6.43 11.18 6.10
C PRO A 273 5.32 12.18 6.43
N ARG A 274 5.25 13.29 5.68
CA ARG A 274 4.17 14.29 5.81
C ARG A 274 2.82 13.74 5.34
N GLY A 275 2.85 12.88 4.33
CA GLY A 275 1.66 12.31 3.76
C GLY A 275 1.98 11.21 2.77
N LEU A 276 0.93 10.49 2.38
CA LEU A 276 0.95 9.45 1.37
C LEU A 276 -0.19 9.73 0.41
N VAL A 277 0.09 9.83 -0.89
CA VAL A 277 -0.95 9.79 -1.93
C VAL A 277 -0.81 8.52 -2.74
N GLY A 278 -1.90 8.08 -3.38
CA GLY A 278 -1.78 6.96 -4.29
C GLY A 278 -3.01 6.70 -5.13
N ALA A 279 -2.88 5.70 -5.98
CA ALA A 279 -3.91 5.19 -6.85
C ALA A 279 -3.92 3.66 -6.79
N ILE A 280 -5.11 3.07 -6.75
CA ILE A 280 -5.39 1.65 -6.82
C ILE A 280 -6.00 1.37 -8.18
N ALA A 281 -5.46 0.42 -8.93
CA ALA A 281 -5.96 0.05 -10.26
C ALA A 281 -6.09 -1.46 -10.44
N VAL A 282 -7.10 -1.84 -11.22
CA VAL A 282 -7.34 -3.23 -11.60
C VAL A 282 -6.55 -3.53 -12.87
N LYS A 283 -5.56 -4.43 -12.74
CA LYS A 283 -4.68 -4.89 -13.82
C LYS A 283 -5.17 -6.22 -14.39
N ASN A 284 -4.52 -6.69 -15.44
CA ASN A 284 -4.90 -7.95 -16.10
C ASN A 284 -4.74 -9.20 -15.22
N ARG A 285 -3.82 -9.15 -14.24
CA ARG A 285 -3.46 -10.27 -13.37
C ARG A 285 -3.73 -10.00 -11.87
N GLY A 286 -4.47 -8.95 -11.54
CA GLY A 286 -4.79 -8.61 -10.16
C GLY A 286 -4.91 -7.12 -9.92
N VAL A 287 -4.44 -6.65 -8.77
CA VAL A 287 -4.56 -5.25 -8.33
C VAL A 287 -3.19 -4.65 -8.10
N ALA A 288 -2.99 -3.41 -8.53
CA ALA A 288 -1.78 -2.65 -8.29
C ALA A 288 -2.10 -1.36 -7.53
N VAL A 289 -1.21 -1.00 -6.61
CA VAL A 289 -1.21 0.25 -5.86
C VAL A 289 0.08 0.99 -6.19
N GLN A 290 -0.06 2.21 -6.66
CA GLN A 290 1.04 3.15 -6.83
C GLN A 290 0.88 4.24 -5.77
N ALA A 291 1.89 4.44 -4.93
CA ALA A 291 1.86 5.43 -3.86
C ALA A 291 3.13 6.29 -3.84
N ILE A 292 2.99 7.53 -3.37
CA ILE A 292 4.08 8.50 -3.22
C ILE A 292 4.04 9.03 -1.79
N SER A 293 5.12 8.82 -1.05
CA SER A 293 5.36 9.48 0.23
C SER A 293 6.35 10.62 0.05
N TRP A 294 6.25 11.64 0.91
CA TRP A 294 7.20 12.74 0.92
C TRP A 294 7.53 13.22 2.32
N LEU A 295 8.71 13.81 2.47
CA LEU A 295 9.16 14.47 3.69
C LEU A 295 8.79 15.95 3.69
N GLU A 296 8.59 16.51 4.88
CA GLU A 296 8.56 17.97 5.03
C GLU A 296 9.93 18.60 4.67
N PRO A 297 9.97 19.89 4.32
CA PRO A 297 11.22 20.60 4.21
C PRO A 297 12.01 20.57 5.53
N GLY A 298 13.15 19.88 5.55
CA GLY A 298 13.98 19.73 6.73
C GLY A 298 15.36 19.16 6.44
N ALA A 299 16.07 18.79 7.50
CA ALA A 299 17.41 18.20 7.45
C ALA A 299 17.40 16.71 7.05
N GLN A 300 16.26 16.03 7.26
CA GLN A 300 16.10 14.62 6.91
C GLN A 300 15.87 14.46 5.40
N THR A 301 16.53 13.47 4.82
CA THR A 301 16.46 13.15 3.38
C THR A 301 16.56 11.65 3.17
N PHE A 302 15.96 11.14 2.09
CA PHE A 302 16.17 9.78 1.64
C PHE A 302 17.55 9.63 0.97
N ALA A 303 18.21 8.49 1.21
CA ALA A 303 19.42 8.12 0.48
C ALA A 303 19.10 7.95 -1.02
N THR A 304 19.93 8.53 -1.88
CA THR A 304 19.74 8.48 -3.34
C THR A 304 20.71 7.48 -3.96
N GLY A 305 20.27 6.79 -5.02
CA GLY A 305 21.17 5.90 -5.77
C GLY A 305 20.51 4.72 -6.45
N ASN A 306 19.36 4.23 -5.93
CA ASN A 306 18.58 3.10 -6.47
C ASN A 306 19.48 2.01 -7.08
N GLN A 307 20.16 1.22 -6.25
CA GLN A 307 21.21 0.28 -6.71
C GLN A 307 20.81 -1.22 -6.61
N ALA A 308 19.52 -1.54 -6.47
CA ALA A 308 19.05 -2.92 -6.38
C ALA A 308 18.67 -3.46 -7.77
N ASP A 309 19.49 -4.34 -8.36
CA ASP A 309 19.26 -4.86 -9.72
C ASP A 309 19.72 -6.32 -9.92
N GLN A 310 20.74 -6.78 -9.18
CA GLN A 310 21.37 -8.08 -9.42
C GLN A 310 20.82 -9.19 -8.54
N MET A 311 20.35 -8.87 -7.34
CA MET A 311 19.96 -9.87 -6.34
C MET A 311 18.82 -10.81 -6.74
N PRO A 312 17.76 -10.36 -7.45
CA PRO A 312 16.74 -11.27 -7.96
C PRO A 312 17.29 -12.32 -8.94
N GLN A 313 18.43 -12.06 -9.58
CA GLN A 313 19.08 -13.00 -10.50
C GLN A 313 19.95 -14.04 -9.76
N ARG A 314 20.14 -13.88 -8.44
CA ARG A 314 20.93 -14.81 -7.61
C ARG A 314 20.08 -15.78 -6.80
N LEU A 315 18.79 -15.45 -6.62
CA LEU A 315 17.83 -16.33 -5.97
C LEU A 315 17.19 -17.30 -6.97
N PRO A 316 16.91 -18.55 -6.60
CA PRO A 316 16.29 -19.52 -7.51
C PRO A 316 14.80 -19.21 -7.72
N THR A 317 14.25 -19.71 -8.83
CA THR A 317 12.85 -19.43 -9.22
C THR A 317 11.79 -19.93 -8.23
N ASP A 318 12.12 -20.87 -7.34
CA ASP A 318 11.24 -21.48 -6.32
C ASP A 318 11.36 -20.81 -4.94
N THR A 319 11.96 -19.61 -4.91
CA THR A 319 11.97 -18.74 -3.73
C THR A 319 10.54 -18.43 -3.29
N LEU A 320 10.23 -18.72 -2.03
CA LEU A 320 8.93 -18.52 -1.40
C LEU A 320 8.73 -17.07 -0.96
N LEU A 321 9.78 -16.49 -0.37
CA LEU A 321 9.84 -15.10 0.06
C LEU A 321 11.21 -14.53 -0.30
N ALA A 322 11.25 -13.35 -0.88
CA ALA A 322 12.48 -12.62 -1.17
C ALA A 322 12.39 -11.18 -0.70
N MET A 323 13.48 -10.68 -0.14
CA MET A 323 13.70 -9.26 0.11
C MET A 323 15.07 -8.89 -0.44
N SER A 324 15.19 -7.77 -1.12
CA SER A 324 16.46 -7.28 -1.66
C SER A 324 16.50 -5.75 -1.63
N GLY A 325 17.70 -5.20 -1.54
CA GLY A 325 17.93 -3.75 -1.51
C GLY A 325 19.32 -3.38 -1.98
N GLY A 326 19.51 -2.10 -2.33
CA GLY A 326 20.75 -1.59 -2.93
C GLY A 326 21.91 -1.40 -1.95
N ASP A 327 21.62 -1.26 -0.66
CA ASP A 327 22.60 -0.99 0.39
C ASP A 327 22.08 -1.55 1.72
N PHE A 328 22.71 -2.62 2.23
CA PHE A 328 22.31 -3.23 3.51
C PHE A 328 22.62 -2.33 4.71
N GLN A 329 23.73 -1.57 4.66
CA GLN A 329 24.10 -0.66 5.74
C GLN A 329 23.04 0.45 5.90
N GLN A 330 22.60 1.04 4.79
CA GLN A 330 21.52 2.02 4.81
C GLN A 330 20.19 1.38 5.25
N PHE A 331 19.85 0.21 4.72
CA PHE A 331 18.64 -0.52 5.14
C PHE A 331 18.62 -0.75 6.65
N TRP A 332 19.75 -1.15 7.23
CA TRP A 332 19.86 -1.40 8.66
C TRP A 332 19.75 -0.11 9.49
N ALA A 333 20.34 0.99 9.03
CA ALA A 333 20.18 2.31 9.67
C ALA A 333 18.72 2.77 9.68
N ASP A 334 18.01 2.64 8.54
CA ASP A 334 16.58 2.95 8.43
C ASP A 334 15.75 2.04 9.35
N PHE A 335 16.13 0.77 9.47
CA PHE A 335 15.49 -0.21 10.35
C PHE A 335 15.66 0.12 11.84
N GLN A 336 16.86 0.52 12.27
CA GLN A 336 17.13 0.99 13.64
C GLN A 336 16.42 2.31 13.96
N ALA A 337 16.32 3.22 12.99
CA ALA A 337 15.63 4.49 13.18
C ALA A 337 14.10 4.31 13.30
N GLY A 338 13.57 3.12 12.96
CA GLY A 338 12.13 2.87 12.90
C GLY A 338 11.47 3.66 11.78
N GLU A 339 12.17 3.85 10.65
CA GLU A 339 11.67 4.60 9.50
C GLU A 339 11.08 3.67 8.44
N GLN A 340 10.12 4.18 7.66
CA GLN A 340 9.49 3.45 6.54
C GLN A 340 8.84 2.11 6.99
N PHE A 341 9.05 1.01 6.25
CA PHE A 341 8.42 -0.29 6.50
C PHE A 341 8.97 -1.01 7.74
N SER A 342 10.07 -0.56 8.34
CA SER A 342 10.69 -1.17 9.53
C SER A 342 9.69 -1.30 10.70
N ALA A 343 8.83 -0.30 10.88
CA ALA A 343 7.85 -0.28 11.96
C ALA A 343 6.69 -1.27 11.79
N LEU A 344 6.53 -1.86 10.61
CA LEU A 344 5.55 -2.92 10.39
C LEU A 344 6.06 -4.29 10.82
N PHE A 345 7.37 -4.44 11.05
CA PHE A 345 7.92 -5.70 11.52
C PHE A 345 7.74 -5.83 13.03
N PRO A 346 7.32 -7.01 13.53
CA PRO A 346 7.22 -7.25 14.97
C PRO A 346 8.59 -7.36 15.66
N LEU A 347 9.68 -7.37 14.89
CA LEU A 347 11.06 -7.47 15.36
C LEU A 347 11.68 -6.08 15.53
N ARG A 348 12.48 -5.91 16.58
CA ARG A 348 13.23 -4.67 16.84
C ARG A 348 14.68 -4.83 16.40
N ALA A 349 15.25 -3.79 15.82
CA ALA A 349 16.65 -3.77 15.39
C ALA A 349 17.61 -4.01 16.56
N GLU A 350 17.34 -3.35 17.70
CA GLU A 350 18.12 -3.53 18.92
C GLU A 350 18.13 -4.99 19.42
N ASP A 351 16.97 -5.66 19.38
CA ASP A 351 16.84 -7.05 19.84
C ASP A 351 17.61 -8.01 18.93
N LEU A 352 17.59 -7.76 17.62
CA LEU A 352 18.35 -8.52 16.64
C LEU A 352 19.86 -8.30 16.78
N ALA A 353 20.31 -7.06 16.94
CA ALA A 353 21.72 -6.73 17.18
C ALA A 353 22.23 -7.35 18.49
N LEU A 354 21.45 -7.23 19.58
CA LEU A 354 21.78 -7.83 20.87
C LEU A 354 21.78 -9.37 20.80
N GLY A 355 20.83 -9.95 20.09
CA GLY A 355 20.75 -11.39 19.85
C GLY A 355 21.99 -11.91 19.11
N LEU A 356 22.39 -11.21 18.04
CA LEU A 356 23.63 -11.51 17.32
C LEU A 356 24.84 -11.40 18.26
N GLN A 357 25.00 -10.29 18.97
CA GLN A 357 26.13 -10.07 19.87
C GLN A 357 26.20 -11.10 21.00
N THR A 358 25.06 -11.51 21.55
CA THR A 358 25.00 -12.53 22.61
C THR A 358 25.40 -13.91 22.09
N ALA A 359 24.99 -14.23 20.86
CA ALA A 359 25.30 -15.50 20.21
C ALA A 359 26.75 -15.55 19.72
N THR A 360 27.21 -14.50 19.02
CA THR A 360 28.49 -14.53 18.32
C THR A 360 29.62 -13.85 19.07
N GLY A 361 29.31 -12.90 19.96
CA GLY A 361 30.27 -11.96 20.53
C GLY A 361 30.61 -10.80 19.60
N LEU A 362 30.09 -10.79 18.36
CA LEU A 362 30.34 -9.74 17.37
C LEU A 362 29.26 -8.65 17.46
N SER A 363 29.69 -7.40 17.37
CA SER A 363 28.84 -6.24 17.21
C SER A 363 28.41 -6.11 15.75
N LEU A 364 27.11 -5.99 15.50
CA LEU A 364 26.64 -5.76 14.13
C LEU A 364 27.20 -4.44 13.58
N ASP A 365 27.17 -3.38 14.37
CA ASP A 365 27.58 -2.04 13.95
C ASP A 365 29.09 -1.91 13.73
N GLU A 366 29.90 -2.60 14.55
CA GLU A 366 31.37 -2.49 14.50
C GLU A 366 32.02 -3.57 13.61
N ASP A 367 31.51 -4.80 13.62
CA ASP A 367 32.16 -5.95 12.97
C ASP A 367 31.52 -6.34 11.64
N LEU A 368 30.21 -6.11 11.44
CA LEU A 368 29.49 -6.57 10.25
C LEU A 368 29.15 -5.45 9.26
N LEU A 369 28.50 -4.38 9.71
CA LEU A 369 28.07 -3.28 8.82
C LEU A 369 29.19 -2.66 7.97
N PRO A 370 30.44 -2.48 8.45
CA PRO A 370 31.48 -1.80 7.67
C PRO A 370 31.79 -2.45 6.31
N TRP A 371 31.64 -3.77 6.19
CA TRP A 371 31.86 -4.49 4.93
C TRP A 371 30.57 -4.86 4.20
N MET A 372 29.40 -4.54 4.76
CA MET A 372 28.06 -4.83 4.20
C MET A 372 27.43 -3.62 3.50
N ALA A 373 28.23 -2.66 3.04
CA ALA A 373 27.76 -1.44 2.37
C ALA A 373 27.48 -1.67 0.87
N GLY A 374 26.63 -2.64 0.56
CA GLY A 374 26.31 -3.01 -0.81
C GLY A 374 24.96 -3.69 -0.95
N GLU A 375 24.65 -4.08 -2.19
CA GLU A 375 23.41 -4.74 -2.53
C GLU A 375 23.26 -6.04 -1.72
N PHE A 376 22.04 -6.38 -1.30
CA PHE A 376 21.78 -7.59 -0.52
C PHE A 376 20.49 -8.29 -0.92
N ALA A 377 20.41 -9.58 -0.60
CA ALA A 377 19.19 -10.37 -0.67
C ALA A 377 19.02 -11.25 0.57
N LEU A 378 17.77 -11.39 0.99
CA LEU A 378 17.29 -12.40 1.91
C LEU A 378 16.25 -13.24 1.18
N GLY A 379 16.40 -14.56 1.19
CA GLY A 379 15.47 -15.50 0.57
C GLY A 379 15.06 -16.61 1.54
N ILE A 380 13.77 -16.95 1.54
CA ILE A 380 13.27 -18.21 2.10
C ILE A 380 12.94 -19.12 0.92
N LEU A 381 13.57 -20.29 0.87
CA LEU A 381 13.49 -21.22 -0.24
C LEU A 381 12.65 -22.44 0.12
N THR A 382 12.30 -23.23 -0.89
CA THR A 382 11.75 -24.57 -0.66
C THR A 382 12.92 -25.53 -0.43
N PRO A 383 12.94 -26.31 0.67
CA PRO A 383 13.96 -27.33 0.85
C PRO A 383 13.89 -28.36 -0.30
N PRO A 384 15.03 -28.80 -0.86
CA PRO A 384 15.02 -29.83 -1.88
C PRO A 384 14.44 -31.12 -1.32
N GLN A 385 13.52 -31.74 -2.06
CA GLN A 385 12.87 -32.99 -1.66
C GLN A 385 13.92 -34.11 -1.58
N VAL A 386 14.22 -34.57 -0.37
CA VAL A 386 15.13 -35.71 -0.17
C VAL A 386 14.37 -36.99 -0.51
N SER A 387 14.64 -37.54 -1.69
CA SER A 387 14.06 -38.84 -2.07
C SER A 387 14.65 -39.96 -1.19
N GLY A 388 13.93 -40.34 -0.13
CA GLY A 388 14.20 -41.56 0.65
C GLY A 388 14.11 -41.41 2.17
N LYS A 389 13.29 -42.28 2.79
CA LYS A 389 13.20 -42.61 4.24
C LYS A 389 13.00 -41.48 5.28
N ALA A 390 12.94 -40.21 4.87
CA ALA A 390 12.55 -39.10 5.76
C ALA A 390 11.02 -39.00 5.94
N ASP A 391 10.23 -39.61 5.05
CA ASP A 391 8.77 -39.61 5.09
C ASP A 391 8.17 -40.47 6.23
N GLU A 392 8.95 -41.33 6.89
CA GLU A 392 8.42 -42.26 7.91
C GLU A 392 8.67 -41.85 9.37
N ALA A 393 9.33 -40.72 9.64
CA ALA A 393 9.65 -40.35 11.03
C ALA A 393 9.70 -38.84 11.26
N GLY A 394 8.57 -38.13 11.08
CA GLY A 394 8.35 -36.79 11.63
C GLY A 394 9.57 -35.86 11.57
N ALA A 395 10.28 -35.88 10.44
CA ALA A 395 11.59 -35.25 10.33
C ALA A 395 11.44 -33.75 10.62
N PRO A 396 12.28 -33.17 11.49
CA PRO A 396 12.16 -31.77 11.86
C PRO A 396 12.26 -30.88 10.62
N VAL A 397 11.36 -29.90 10.56
CA VAL A 397 11.28 -28.91 9.51
C VAL A 397 12.64 -28.25 9.32
N SER A 398 13.22 -28.41 8.13
CA SER A 398 14.52 -27.82 7.83
C SER A 398 14.33 -26.35 7.46
N PRO A 399 14.93 -25.40 8.21
CA PRO A 399 14.98 -24.01 7.78
C PRO A 399 15.67 -23.95 6.42
N ALA A 400 15.16 -23.14 5.50
CA ALA A 400 15.72 -22.92 4.18
C ALA A 400 15.83 -21.41 3.93
N LEU A 401 16.91 -20.82 4.44
CA LEU A 401 17.15 -19.39 4.38
C LEU A 401 18.48 -19.12 3.69
N VAL A 402 18.51 -18.11 2.83
CA VAL A 402 19.74 -17.61 2.21
C VAL A 402 19.85 -16.11 2.45
N LEU A 403 21.01 -15.69 2.95
CA LEU A 403 21.45 -14.30 2.99
C LEU A 403 22.57 -14.13 1.97
N MET A 404 22.52 -13.08 1.18
CA MET A 404 23.59 -12.65 0.29
C MET A 404 23.86 -11.17 0.46
N VAL A 405 25.13 -10.80 0.49
CA VAL A 405 25.55 -9.39 0.57
C VAL A 405 26.74 -9.16 -0.33
N LYS A 406 26.66 -8.12 -1.16
CA LYS A 406 27.78 -7.61 -1.92
C LYS A 406 28.69 -6.84 -0.97
N SER A 407 29.84 -7.41 -0.69
CA SER A 407 30.79 -6.84 0.25
C SER A 407 31.49 -5.60 -0.32
N SER A 408 31.62 -4.56 0.49
CA SER A 408 32.47 -3.39 0.23
C SER A 408 33.94 -3.63 0.59
N ASP A 409 34.21 -4.60 1.47
CA ASP A 409 35.54 -5.01 1.92
C ASP A 409 35.58 -6.53 2.15
N ARG A 410 36.01 -7.26 1.12
CA ARG A 410 36.09 -8.71 1.13
C ARG A 410 37.09 -9.25 2.15
N GLU A 411 38.17 -8.52 2.41
CA GLU A 411 39.20 -8.94 3.36
C GLU A 411 38.63 -8.91 4.78
N ALA A 412 37.99 -7.79 5.15
CA ALA A 412 37.29 -7.66 6.44
C ALA A 412 36.21 -8.73 6.62
N ALA A 413 35.37 -8.96 5.60
CA ALA A 413 34.35 -10.01 5.63
C ALA A 413 34.94 -11.42 5.83
N THR A 414 36.07 -11.71 5.18
CA THR A 414 36.76 -13.00 5.30
C THR A 414 37.32 -13.21 6.71
N GLU A 415 37.84 -12.15 7.33
CA GLU A 415 38.30 -12.20 8.73
C GLU A 415 37.13 -12.49 9.69
N VAL A 416 35.99 -11.83 9.48
CA VAL A 416 34.77 -12.07 10.27
C VAL A 416 34.27 -13.51 10.13
N PHE A 417 34.25 -14.08 8.92
CA PHE A 417 33.90 -15.48 8.73
C PHE A 417 34.85 -16.43 9.45
N ALA A 418 36.16 -16.17 9.46
CA ALA A 418 37.14 -16.98 10.20
C ALA A 418 36.94 -16.90 11.73
N GLN A 419 36.54 -15.74 12.25
CA GLN A 419 36.18 -15.58 13.66
C GLN A 419 34.91 -16.38 14.00
N LEU A 420 33.90 -16.33 13.13
CA LEU A 420 32.67 -17.11 13.27
C LEU A 420 32.94 -18.62 13.22
N ASP A 421 33.76 -19.09 12.28
CA ASP A 421 34.19 -20.49 12.19
C ASP A 421 34.79 -20.98 13.51
N THR A 422 35.74 -20.21 14.05
CA THR A 422 36.40 -20.52 15.33
C THR A 422 35.40 -20.55 16.49
N LEU A 423 34.45 -19.62 16.52
CA LEU A 423 33.43 -19.55 17.56
C LEU A 423 32.48 -20.75 17.47
N ILE A 424 31.96 -21.05 16.28
CA ILE A 424 30.99 -22.11 16.04
C ILE A 424 31.59 -23.49 16.38
N GLU A 425 32.86 -23.71 16.02
CA GLU A 425 33.62 -24.90 16.42
C GLU A 425 33.82 -24.98 17.94
N ARG A 426 34.29 -23.90 18.58
CA ARG A 426 34.76 -23.96 19.97
C ARG A 426 33.65 -23.78 21.02
N ARG A 427 32.70 -22.88 20.77
CA ARG A 427 31.61 -22.56 21.71
C ARG A 427 30.43 -23.50 21.52
N TYR A 428 30.05 -23.72 20.27
CA TYR A 428 28.84 -24.46 19.92
C TYR A 428 29.10 -25.91 19.51
N ARG A 429 30.37 -26.31 19.34
CA ARG A 429 30.79 -27.68 19.02
C ARG A 429 30.24 -28.21 17.69
N PHE A 430 29.97 -27.32 16.74
CA PHE A 430 29.69 -27.73 15.36
C PHE A 430 30.97 -28.25 14.71
N ALA A 431 30.83 -29.20 13.79
CA ALA A 431 31.89 -29.48 12.84
C ALA A 431 32.00 -28.33 11.84
N VAL A 432 33.21 -27.89 11.54
CA VAL A 432 33.49 -26.82 10.58
C VAL A 432 34.37 -27.41 9.49
N ASP A 433 33.74 -27.73 8.36
CA ASP A 433 34.38 -28.46 7.27
C ASP A 433 34.52 -27.55 6.04
N PRO A 434 35.72 -27.45 5.44
CA PRO A 434 35.85 -26.87 4.10
C PRO A 434 35.16 -27.79 3.10
N VAL A 435 34.32 -27.21 2.24
CA VAL A 435 33.58 -27.91 1.19
C VAL A 435 33.76 -27.20 -0.15
N GLU A 436 33.56 -27.92 -1.23
CA GLU A 436 33.59 -27.38 -2.60
C GLU A 436 32.22 -27.63 -3.23
N ILE A 437 31.57 -26.56 -3.69
CA ILE A 437 30.26 -26.60 -4.33
C ILE A 437 30.44 -26.19 -5.79
N ASP A 438 30.46 -27.18 -6.68
CA ASP A 438 30.67 -26.99 -8.13
C ASP A 438 31.89 -26.11 -8.48
N GLY A 439 33.02 -26.33 -7.81
CA GLY A 439 34.24 -25.54 -8.00
C GLY A 439 34.36 -24.28 -7.14
N LEU A 440 33.32 -23.91 -6.38
CA LEU A 440 33.34 -22.77 -5.47
C LEU A 440 33.71 -23.22 -4.04
N PRO A 441 34.77 -22.65 -3.43
CA PRO A 441 35.13 -22.95 -2.05
C PRO A 441 34.10 -22.35 -1.09
N ALA A 442 33.68 -23.15 -0.12
CA ALA A 442 32.76 -22.77 0.95
C ALA A 442 33.14 -23.47 2.27
N THR A 443 32.53 -23.04 3.36
CA THR A 443 32.68 -23.66 4.68
C THR A 443 31.32 -24.09 5.19
N ARG A 444 31.22 -25.33 5.66
CA ARG A 444 29.98 -25.91 6.20
C ARG A 444 30.10 -26.11 7.71
N TRP A 445 29.13 -25.57 8.43
CA TRP A 445 28.91 -25.80 9.85
C TRP A 445 27.83 -26.86 10.04
N THR A 446 28.18 -27.96 10.70
CA THR A 446 27.26 -29.08 10.95
C THR A 446 27.11 -29.30 12.45
N HIS A 447 25.89 -29.18 12.97
CA HIS A 447 25.63 -29.50 14.38
C HIS A 447 25.82 -31.00 14.64
N PRO A 448 26.33 -31.46 15.81
CA PRO A 448 26.63 -32.87 16.09
C PRO A 448 25.47 -33.88 15.97
N PHE A 449 24.22 -33.41 15.88
CA PHE A 449 23.02 -34.22 15.69
C PHE A 449 22.32 -33.94 14.35
N ASP A 450 23.02 -33.30 13.40
CA ASP A 450 22.51 -32.90 12.08
C ASP A 450 21.24 -32.03 12.12
N ALA A 451 20.94 -31.44 13.28
CA ALA A 451 19.75 -30.62 13.51
C ALA A 451 19.81 -29.26 12.78
N LEU A 452 21.01 -28.78 12.45
CA LEU A 452 21.23 -27.54 11.75
C LEU A 452 22.51 -27.65 10.90
N VAL A 453 22.36 -27.28 9.63
CA VAL A 453 23.48 -27.11 8.69
C VAL A 453 23.48 -25.66 8.26
N VAL A 454 24.63 -25.01 8.35
CA VAL A 454 24.85 -23.66 7.79
C VAL A 454 26.04 -23.74 6.85
N THR A 455 25.97 -23.13 5.69
CA THR A 455 27.09 -23.05 4.75
C THR A 455 27.30 -21.60 4.37
N HIS A 456 28.53 -21.11 4.46
CA HIS A 456 28.90 -19.77 4.02
C HIS A 456 30.07 -19.81 3.05
N GLY A 457 30.22 -18.75 2.26
CA GLY A 457 31.31 -18.66 1.30
C GLY A 457 31.13 -17.48 0.35
N TRP A 458 31.79 -17.58 -0.80
CA TRP A 458 31.80 -16.54 -1.83
C TRP A 458 31.19 -17.07 -3.13
N LEU A 459 30.29 -16.28 -3.71
CA LEU A 459 29.91 -16.40 -5.11
C LEU A 459 30.88 -15.58 -5.98
N ASP A 460 30.67 -15.59 -7.30
CA ASP A 460 31.49 -14.79 -8.23
C ASP A 460 31.58 -13.31 -7.80
N GLY A 461 32.82 -12.78 -7.79
CA GLY A 461 33.11 -11.41 -7.35
C GLY A 461 33.16 -11.29 -5.83
N ASP A 462 32.60 -10.20 -5.30
CA ASP A 462 32.62 -9.85 -3.86
C ASP A 462 31.29 -10.17 -3.17
N MET A 463 30.64 -11.24 -3.60
CA MET A 463 29.33 -11.66 -3.10
C MET A 463 29.50 -12.71 -2.00
N ALA A 464 29.33 -12.30 -0.75
CA ALA A 464 29.27 -13.24 0.37
C ALA A 464 27.87 -13.87 0.43
N PHE A 465 27.80 -15.16 0.75
CA PHE A 465 26.53 -15.84 1.02
C PHE A 465 26.59 -16.62 2.34
N LEU A 466 25.43 -16.77 2.96
CA LEU A 466 25.19 -17.66 4.09
C LEU A 466 23.85 -18.36 3.86
N ALA A 467 23.89 -19.68 3.78
CA ALA A 467 22.76 -20.56 3.56
C ALA A 467 22.51 -21.40 4.82
N VAL A 468 21.28 -21.39 5.31
CA VAL A 468 20.82 -22.19 6.45
C VAL A 468 19.90 -23.27 5.92
N GLY A 469 20.20 -24.53 6.24
CA GLY A 469 19.49 -25.72 5.81
C GLY A 469 20.38 -26.70 5.04
N ALA A 470 20.01 -27.98 5.08
CA ALA A 470 20.69 -29.01 4.30
C ALA A 470 20.43 -28.79 2.80
N ASN A 471 21.50 -28.86 2.00
CA ASN A 471 21.47 -28.75 0.54
C ASN A 471 20.94 -27.40 0.00
N ILE A 472 20.90 -26.35 0.82
CA ILE A 472 20.41 -25.02 0.42
C ILE A 472 21.49 -24.21 -0.31
N ALA A 473 22.76 -24.36 0.06
CA ALA A 473 23.86 -23.65 -0.58
C ALA A 473 23.99 -24.02 -2.06
N GLU A 474 23.74 -25.29 -2.38
CA GLU A 474 23.76 -25.87 -3.72
C GLU A 474 22.66 -25.29 -4.65
N LEU A 475 21.66 -24.61 -4.09
CA LEU A 475 20.62 -23.92 -4.86
C LEU A 475 21.05 -22.52 -5.32
N VAL A 476 22.13 -21.97 -4.74
CA VAL A 476 22.56 -20.57 -4.93
C VAL A 476 24.03 -20.41 -5.28
N ALA A 477 24.84 -21.44 -5.01
CA ALA A 477 26.24 -21.56 -5.39
C ALA A 477 26.41 -22.81 -6.27
N PRO A 478 26.73 -22.66 -7.57
CA PRO A 478 26.85 -21.42 -8.34
C PRO A 478 25.48 -20.81 -8.63
N ALA A 479 25.44 -19.72 -9.41
CA ALA A 479 24.18 -19.04 -9.73
C ALA A 479 23.13 -20.00 -10.31
N PRO A 480 21.86 -19.90 -9.89
CA PRO A 480 20.83 -20.85 -10.30
C PRO A 480 20.52 -20.74 -11.80
N ASN A 481 20.30 -21.88 -12.45
CA ASN A 481 19.94 -21.95 -13.88
C ASN A 481 18.62 -21.26 -14.22
N ARG A 482 17.71 -21.15 -13.25
CA ARG A 482 16.45 -20.39 -13.36
C ARG A 482 16.32 -19.49 -12.15
N THR A 483 16.28 -18.20 -12.41
CA THR A 483 16.38 -17.18 -11.36
C THR A 483 15.01 -16.65 -10.96
N LEU A 484 14.91 -16.02 -9.79
CA LEU A 484 13.71 -15.31 -9.37
C LEU A 484 13.37 -14.16 -10.33
N GLY A 485 14.38 -13.49 -10.90
CA GLY A 485 14.19 -12.47 -11.93
C GLY A 485 13.48 -12.96 -13.20
N GLU A 486 13.50 -14.26 -13.47
CA GLU A 486 12.81 -14.92 -14.59
C GLU A 486 11.44 -15.51 -14.19
N ASN A 487 11.12 -15.54 -12.90
CA ASN A 487 9.84 -16.05 -12.41
C ASN A 487 8.69 -15.16 -12.88
N SER A 488 7.66 -15.75 -13.51
CA SER A 488 6.55 -15.00 -14.08
C SER A 488 5.70 -14.24 -13.06
N LEU A 489 5.54 -14.78 -11.84
CA LEU A 489 4.84 -14.08 -10.75
C LEU A 489 5.66 -12.90 -10.26
N PHE A 490 6.97 -13.08 -10.07
CA PHE A 490 7.89 -12.00 -9.70
C PHE A 490 7.86 -10.87 -10.72
N GLN A 491 7.96 -11.18 -12.01
CA GLN A 491 7.88 -10.19 -13.08
C GLN A 491 6.52 -9.51 -13.14
N ALA A 492 5.42 -10.25 -12.94
CA ALA A 492 4.08 -9.69 -12.95
C ALA A 492 3.82 -8.73 -11.78
N THR A 493 4.47 -8.94 -10.63
CA THR A 493 4.24 -8.12 -9.43
C THR A 493 5.28 -7.01 -9.21
N THR A 494 6.44 -7.07 -9.87
CA THR A 494 7.52 -6.06 -9.72
C THR A 494 7.89 -5.35 -11.03
N GLY A 495 7.43 -5.85 -12.19
CA GLY A 495 7.88 -5.40 -13.50
C GLY A 495 7.38 -4.02 -13.96
N GLU A 496 6.27 -3.52 -13.40
CA GLU A 496 5.75 -2.18 -13.73
C GLU A 496 6.48 -1.04 -12.99
N ALA A 497 7.24 -1.37 -11.94
CA ALA A 497 7.96 -0.39 -11.14
C ALA A 497 9.10 0.28 -11.95
N PRO A 498 9.43 1.55 -11.69
CA PRO A 498 10.56 2.21 -12.33
C PRO A 498 11.87 1.43 -12.13
N ARG A 499 12.77 1.55 -13.11
CA ARG A 499 14.14 1.04 -13.00
C ARG A 499 15.14 2.17 -13.31
N PRO A 500 16.26 2.27 -12.55
CA PRO A 500 16.58 1.43 -11.39
C PRO A 500 15.73 1.80 -10.16
N ASN A 501 15.58 0.86 -9.21
CA ASN A 501 14.84 1.05 -7.95
C ASN A 501 15.71 0.69 -6.73
N ASN A 502 15.15 0.85 -5.53
CA ASN A 502 15.88 0.68 -4.28
C ASN A 502 15.75 -0.72 -3.66
N GLY A 503 14.99 -1.63 -4.27
CA GLY A 503 14.80 -2.97 -3.75
C GLY A 503 13.47 -3.61 -4.11
N HIS A 504 13.39 -4.91 -3.86
CA HIS A 504 12.22 -5.72 -4.08
C HIS A 504 11.84 -6.52 -2.83
N PHE A 505 10.57 -6.56 -2.52
CA PHE A 505 9.98 -7.57 -1.65
C PHE A 505 9.01 -8.42 -2.46
N PHE A 506 9.09 -9.74 -2.32
CA PHE A 506 8.26 -10.68 -3.07
C PHE A 506 7.84 -11.85 -2.18
N VAL A 507 6.59 -12.26 -2.31
CA VAL A 507 6.02 -13.40 -1.59
C VAL A 507 5.20 -14.22 -2.58
N ASN A 508 5.52 -15.50 -2.70
CA ASN A 508 4.78 -16.48 -3.50
C ASN A 508 3.78 -17.22 -2.60
N LEU A 509 2.60 -16.63 -2.41
CA LEU A 509 1.55 -17.18 -1.55
C LEU A 509 1.02 -18.53 -2.05
N ASP A 510 0.94 -18.72 -3.37
CA ASP A 510 0.52 -20.01 -3.95
C ASP A 510 1.51 -21.15 -3.65
N ALA A 511 2.80 -20.85 -3.52
CA ALA A 511 3.79 -21.83 -3.08
C ALA A 511 3.78 -21.98 -1.54
N LEU A 512 3.65 -20.89 -0.80
CA LEU A 512 3.65 -20.90 0.67
C LEU A 512 2.51 -21.71 1.28
N THR A 513 1.31 -21.67 0.69
CA THR A 513 0.16 -22.48 1.16
C THR A 513 0.38 -23.99 1.07
N LYS A 514 1.37 -24.44 0.29
CA LYS A 514 1.76 -25.85 0.14
C LYS A 514 2.87 -26.27 1.11
N VAL A 515 3.42 -25.32 1.86
CA VAL A 515 4.48 -25.58 2.85
C VAL A 515 3.83 -25.80 4.21
N GLU A 516 3.86 -27.04 4.68
CA GLU A 516 3.37 -27.39 6.01
C GLU A 516 4.44 -27.16 7.08
N ASN A 517 4.02 -26.74 8.27
CA ASN A 517 4.85 -26.67 9.49
C ASN A 517 6.12 -25.79 9.44
N SER A 518 6.18 -24.76 8.59
CA SER A 518 7.36 -23.87 8.54
C SER A 518 7.53 -23.04 9.82
N LEU A 519 8.74 -23.08 10.40
CA LEU A 519 9.12 -22.29 11.57
C LEU A 519 9.51 -20.83 11.23
N LEU A 520 9.86 -20.56 9.98
CA LEU A 520 10.34 -19.24 9.52
C LEU A 520 9.23 -18.37 8.94
N LEU A 521 8.09 -18.97 8.61
CA LEU A 521 7.01 -18.30 7.89
C LEU A 521 5.92 -17.86 8.88
N PRO A 522 5.43 -16.62 8.78
CA PRO A 522 4.30 -16.19 9.58
C PRO A 522 3.04 -16.99 9.21
N PRO A 523 2.08 -17.15 10.14
CA PRO A 523 0.80 -17.75 9.83
C PRO A 523 0.10 -16.91 8.74
N LEU A 524 -0.41 -17.58 7.71
CA LEU A 524 -1.13 -16.93 6.63
C LEU A 524 -2.59 -16.66 7.05
N PRO A 525 -3.18 -15.53 6.63
CA PRO A 525 -4.60 -15.30 6.81
C PRO A 525 -5.41 -16.35 6.02
N GLN A 526 -6.27 -17.06 6.74
CA GLN A 526 -7.09 -18.16 6.23
C GLN A 526 -8.47 -17.69 5.74
N ALA A 527 -8.95 -16.53 6.19
CA ALA A 527 -10.30 -16.03 5.93
C ALA A 527 -10.29 -14.55 5.50
N GLY A 528 -11.38 -14.13 4.85
CA GLY A 528 -11.60 -12.77 4.38
C GLY A 528 -11.15 -12.51 2.95
N LEU A 529 -11.35 -11.27 2.50
CA LEU A 529 -11.12 -10.83 1.11
C LEU A 529 -9.65 -10.91 0.67
N LEU A 530 -8.73 -10.93 1.63
CA LEU A 530 -7.28 -11.07 1.41
C LEU A 530 -6.77 -12.45 1.84
N SER A 531 -7.63 -13.47 1.78
CA SER A 531 -7.20 -14.83 2.08
C SER A 531 -6.04 -15.25 1.18
N SER A 532 -5.12 -16.04 1.74
CA SER A 532 -3.99 -16.58 0.99
C SER A 532 -4.41 -17.50 -0.17
N GLU A 533 -5.67 -17.97 -0.19
CA GLU A 533 -6.21 -18.75 -1.30
C GLU A 533 -6.52 -17.91 -2.54
N ALA A 534 -6.83 -16.61 -2.39
CA ALA A 534 -7.22 -15.72 -3.49
C ALA A 534 -6.02 -15.03 -4.16
N ILE A 535 -4.90 -14.92 -3.45
CA ILE A 535 -3.71 -14.19 -3.90
C ILE A 535 -2.62 -15.20 -4.30
N GLU A 536 -2.11 -15.11 -5.53
CA GLU A 536 -1.00 -15.94 -6.01
C GLU A 536 0.34 -15.44 -5.48
N ALA A 537 0.57 -14.13 -5.55
CA ALA A 537 1.81 -13.51 -5.13
C ALA A 537 1.62 -12.03 -4.82
N ILE A 538 2.51 -11.48 -3.97
CA ILE A 538 2.61 -10.06 -3.70
C ILE A 538 4.03 -9.61 -4.05
N GLY A 539 4.15 -8.50 -4.74
CA GLY A 539 5.41 -7.82 -5.02
C GLY A 539 5.35 -6.36 -4.57
N VAL A 540 6.44 -5.87 -3.98
CA VAL A 540 6.61 -4.47 -3.59
C VAL A 540 7.94 -4.00 -4.12
N THR A 541 7.96 -2.81 -4.71
CA THR A 541 9.18 -2.12 -5.11
C THR A 541 9.15 -0.70 -4.56
N ALA A 542 10.27 -0.23 -4.02
CA ALA A 542 10.46 1.14 -3.58
C ALA A 542 11.43 1.85 -4.51
N THR A 543 11.09 3.06 -4.97
CA THR A 543 11.94 3.87 -5.84
C THR A 543 12.11 5.24 -5.23
N VAL A 544 13.36 5.62 -4.91
CA VAL A 544 13.66 6.99 -4.47
C VAL A 544 13.62 7.89 -5.71
N ILE A 545 12.63 8.78 -5.79
CA ILE A 545 12.47 9.73 -6.91
C ILE A 545 13.35 10.97 -6.68
N SER A 546 13.44 11.39 -5.43
CA SER A 546 14.31 12.49 -4.97
C SER A 546 14.70 12.26 -3.52
N ASP A 547 15.60 13.07 -3.00
CA ASP A 547 15.97 13.11 -1.58
C ASP A 547 14.79 13.38 -0.62
N ARG A 548 13.59 13.68 -1.15
CA ARG A 548 12.36 13.94 -0.37
C ARG A 548 11.12 13.19 -0.84
N GLN A 549 11.21 12.36 -1.87
CA GLN A 549 10.06 11.60 -2.38
C GLN A 549 10.44 10.15 -2.68
N VAL A 550 9.64 9.23 -2.16
CA VAL A 550 9.72 7.80 -2.46
C VAL A 550 8.42 7.36 -3.10
N ARG A 551 8.54 6.60 -4.20
CA ARG A 551 7.44 5.88 -4.82
C ARG A 551 7.44 4.44 -4.36
N TYR A 552 6.26 3.95 -4.04
CA TYR A 552 5.99 2.54 -3.78
C TYR A 552 5.08 1.99 -4.88
N ASP A 553 5.46 0.85 -5.43
CA ASP A 553 4.65 0.06 -6.35
C ASP A 553 4.38 -1.28 -5.69
N ILE A 554 3.12 -1.52 -5.30
CA ILE A 554 2.66 -2.74 -4.63
C ILE A 554 1.69 -3.44 -5.58
N THR A 555 1.97 -4.68 -5.96
CA THR A 555 1.09 -5.45 -6.85
C THR A 555 0.76 -6.80 -6.23
N ALA A 556 -0.52 -7.10 -6.15
CA ALA A 556 -1.03 -8.42 -5.81
C ALA A 556 -1.49 -9.13 -7.08
N ALA A 557 -0.84 -10.24 -7.41
CA ALA A 557 -1.31 -11.16 -8.42
C ALA A 557 -2.44 -11.99 -7.82
N LEU A 558 -3.64 -11.94 -8.42
CA LEU A 558 -4.82 -12.61 -7.91
C LEU A 558 -5.20 -13.78 -8.82
N LYS A 559 -5.73 -14.85 -8.22
CA LYS A 559 -6.35 -15.92 -8.98
C LYS A 559 -7.54 -15.36 -9.76
N ARG A 560 -7.79 -15.92 -10.94
CA ARG A 560 -8.98 -15.59 -11.72
C ARG A 560 -10.04 -16.64 -11.48
N GLY A 561 -11.17 -16.21 -10.90
CA GLY A 561 -12.35 -17.04 -10.70
C GLY A 561 -13.28 -16.99 -11.89
N ASP A 562 -14.50 -17.46 -11.69
CA ASP A 562 -15.54 -17.40 -12.71
C ASP A 562 -15.97 -15.96 -13.01
N ARG A 563 -16.64 -15.78 -14.15
CA ARG A 563 -17.21 -14.47 -14.49
C ARG A 563 -18.34 -14.17 -13.50
N PRO A 564 -18.27 -13.04 -12.77
CA PRO A 564 -19.26 -12.71 -11.76
C PRO A 564 -20.63 -12.48 -12.42
N GLY A 565 -21.68 -13.00 -11.79
CA GLY A 565 -23.08 -12.73 -12.17
C GLY A 565 -23.50 -11.28 -11.84
N PRO A 566 -24.76 -10.90 -12.15
CA PRO A 566 -25.31 -9.65 -11.64
C PRO A 566 -25.32 -9.66 -10.10
N LEU A 567 -25.02 -8.52 -9.47
CA LEU A 567 -25.24 -8.38 -8.02
C LEU A 567 -26.74 -8.56 -7.74
N SER A 568 -27.09 -9.22 -6.64
CA SER A 568 -28.49 -9.43 -6.23
C SER A 568 -29.25 -8.10 -6.23
N ALA A 569 -30.44 -8.07 -6.82
CA ALA A 569 -31.29 -6.87 -6.80
C ALA A 569 -31.65 -6.50 -5.34
N PRO A 570 -31.84 -5.21 -5.02
CA PRO A 570 -32.35 -4.83 -3.70
C PRO A 570 -33.71 -5.49 -3.47
N ASP A 571 -33.87 -6.20 -2.36
CA ASP A 571 -35.15 -6.78 -1.94
C ASP A 571 -36.09 -5.61 -1.59
N ALA A 572 -37.05 -5.34 -2.46
CA ALA A 572 -38.01 -4.25 -2.28
C ALA A 572 -39.17 -4.59 -1.32
N ASP A 573 -39.18 -5.78 -0.68
CA ASP A 573 -40.39 -6.32 -0.04
C ASP A 573 -40.20 -7.07 1.29
N GLN A 574 -39.03 -6.99 1.96
CA GLN A 574 -38.93 -7.52 3.33
C GLN A 574 -39.15 -6.39 4.36
N PRO A 575 -40.24 -6.44 5.16
CA PRO A 575 -40.39 -5.51 6.27
C PRO A 575 -39.27 -5.76 7.30
N PRO A 576 -38.82 -4.71 8.03
CA PRO A 576 -37.74 -4.85 8.99
C PRO A 576 -38.10 -5.93 10.01
N THR A 577 -37.25 -6.95 10.12
CA THR A 577 -37.30 -7.90 11.23
C THR A 577 -37.00 -7.16 12.51
N VAL A 578 -38.06 -6.80 13.22
CA VAL A 578 -37.98 -6.42 14.63
C VAL A 578 -37.36 -7.60 15.38
N PRO A 579 -36.29 -7.42 16.17
CA PRO A 579 -35.80 -8.48 17.04
C PRO A 579 -36.96 -8.92 17.94
N GLU A 580 -37.38 -10.17 17.79
CA GLU A 580 -38.44 -10.75 18.61
C GLU A 580 -37.98 -10.69 20.07
N ALA A 581 -38.64 -9.85 20.86
CA ALA A 581 -38.38 -9.72 22.28
C ALA A 581 -38.58 -11.10 22.93
N GLU A 582 -37.55 -11.58 23.62
CA GLU A 582 -37.63 -12.79 24.44
C GLU A 582 -38.87 -12.68 25.36
N PRO A 583 -39.75 -13.70 25.37
CA PRO A 583 -40.87 -13.70 26.29
C PRO A 583 -40.34 -13.80 27.73
N PRO A 584 -40.94 -13.07 28.69
CA PRO A 584 -40.45 -13.06 30.07
C PRO A 584 -40.47 -14.46 30.69
N GLU A 585 -39.36 -14.81 31.34
CA GLU A 585 -39.20 -16.00 32.15
C GLU A 585 -40.38 -16.16 33.13
N GLY A 586 -40.91 -17.38 33.16
CA GLY A 586 -42.10 -17.76 33.91
C GLY A 586 -41.99 -17.50 35.40
N GLU A 587 -43.03 -16.84 35.90
CA GLU A 587 -43.32 -16.67 37.31
C GLU A 587 -43.64 -18.04 37.95
N ASP A 588 -42.83 -18.42 38.95
CA ASP A 588 -43.04 -19.59 39.81
C ASP A 588 -44.45 -19.60 40.41
N ALA A 589 -45.20 -20.68 40.19
CA ALA A 589 -46.38 -21.02 40.95
C ALA A 589 -46.15 -22.34 41.71
N PRO A 590 -46.58 -22.45 42.98
CA PRO A 590 -46.00 -23.39 43.94
C PRO A 590 -46.59 -24.79 43.87
N GLU A 591 -45.78 -25.73 44.38
CA GLU A 591 -46.08 -27.15 44.62
C GLU A 591 -47.43 -27.40 45.32
N GLY A 592 -48.11 -28.45 44.86
CA GLY A 592 -49.25 -29.06 45.55
C GLY A 592 -49.41 -30.52 45.13
N GLN A 593 -48.65 -31.40 45.79
CA GLN A 593 -48.83 -32.86 45.84
C GLN A 593 -50.25 -33.24 46.32
N PRO A 594 -50.76 -34.45 46.01
CA PRO A 594 -50.29 -35.68 46.67
C PRO A 594 -49.57 -36.69 45.77
#